data_AF-A0A925FU06-F1
#
_entry.id   AF-A0A925FU06-F1
#
_cell.length_a   1.000
_cell.length_b   1.000
_cell.length_c   1.000
_cell.angle_alpha   90.00
_cell.angle_beta   90.00
_cell.angle_gamma   90.00
#
_symmetry.space_group_name_H-M   'P 1'
#
loop_
_entity.id
_entity.type
_entity.pdbx_description
1 polymer ?
#
loop_
_entity_poly.entity_id
_entity_poly.type
_entity_poly.pdbx_seq_one_letter_code
_entity_poly.pdbx_strand_id
1 'polypeptide(L)'
;MASNKPKLKLFDLTMIVIGLVIGMGIFRTAADSANASITPAVYFGAWIAGGIIALCGALTYAEIGSRFPVTGGYYKIFAECYHPSIAFAINCIILISNAASLSGVALIGSEYISQILFDVPPSDMVKALIAMVAIVLFYGVNLAGLRLSSKTQNVLMLIKITMIVVLILALFFPQHYQEPT
;
A
#
# COMPACT_ATOMS: atom_id res chain seq x y z
N MET A 1 17.12 -22.94 -21.99
CA MET A 1 16.10 -22.24 -21.19
C MET A 1 15.84 -20.88 -21.83
N ALA A 2 14.63 -20.60 -22.29
CA ALA A 2 14.32 -19.34 -22.96
C ALA A 2 14.57 -18.17 -21.99
N SER A 3 15.51 -17.29 -22.34
CA SER A 3 15.77 -16.04 -21.62
C SER A 3 14.53 -15.15 -21.76
N ASN A 4 13.65 -15.23 -20.77
CA ASN A 4 12.42 -14.46 -20.73
C ASN A 4 12.81 -13.02 -20.39
N LYS A 5 12.73 -12.11 -21.37
CA LYS A 5 13.08 -10.71 -21.16
C LYS A 5 12.22 -10.14 -20.02
N PRO A 6 12.80 -9.42 -19.04
CA PRO A 6 12.04 -8.86 -17.93
C PRO A 6 10.97 -7.92 -18.47
N LYS A 7 9.70 -8.18 -18.12
CA LYS A 7 8.55 -7.37 -18.56
C LYS A 7 8.44 -6.03 -17.81
N LEU A 8 9.19 -5.87 -16.71
CA LEU A 8 9.22 -4.70 -15.83
C LEU A 8 10.67 -4.23 -15.65
N LYS A 9 10.89 -2.91 -15.62
CA LYS A 9 12.21 -2.32 -15.34
C LYS A 9 12.41 -2.16 -13.83
N LEU A 10 13.66 -1.93 -13.41
CA LEU A 10 13.98 -1.65 -12.00
C LEU A 10 13.16 -0.49 -11.43
N PHE A 11 13.00 0.59 -12.21
CA PHE A 11 12.18 1.73 -11.80
C PHE A 11 10.73 1.35 -11.54
N ASP A 12 10.12 0.52 -12.41
CA ASP A 12 8.74 0.05 -12.23
C ASP A 12 8.62 -0.79 -10.95
N LEU A 13 9.59 -1.67 -10.69
CA LEU A 13 9.64 -2.48 -9.47
C LEU A 13 9.78 -1.61 -8.22
N THR A 14 10.68 -0.62 -8.23
CA THR A 14 10.86 0.31 -7.11
C THR A 14 9.58 1.11 -6.86
N MET A 15 8.93 1.64 -7.90
CA MET A 15 7.68 2.40 -7.76
C MET A 15 6.53 1.53 -7.24
N ILE A 16 6.46 0.26 -7.67
CA ILE A 16 5.50 -0.70 -7.11
C ILE A 16 5.77 -0.89 -5.62
N VAL A 17 7.02 -1.14 -5.20
CA VAL A 17 7.38 -1.35 -3.79
C VAL A 17 7.05 -0.11 -2.96
N ILE A 18 7.48 1.07 -3.39
CA ILE A 18 7.16 2.33 -2.70
C ILE A 18 5.64 2.49 -2.61
N GLY A 19 4.89 2.11 -3.64
CA GLY A 19 3.43 2.21 -3.63
C GLY A 19 2.68 1.19 -2.80
N LEU A 20 3.29 0.06 -2.51
CA LEU A 20 2.78 -0.89 -1.51
C LEU A 20 2.99 -0.35 -0.10
N VAL A 21 4.09 0.37 0.16
CA VAL A 21 4.39 0.97 1.48
C VAL A 21 3.60 2.26 1.70
N ILE A 22 3.58 3.18 0.73
CA ILE A 22 2.85 4.45 0.79
C ILE A 22 1.38 4.20 0.43
N GLY A 23 0.64 3.73 1.43
CA GLY A 23 -0.79 3.49 1.36
C GLY A 23 -1.61 4.45 2.21
N MET A 24 -2.80 3.99 2.60
CA MET A 24 -3.67 4.72 3.52
C MET A 24 -3.06 4.92 4.91
N GLY A 25 -2.02 4.15 5.26
CA GLY A 25 -1.35 4.27 6.56
C GLY A 25 -0.84 5.68 6.83
N ILE A 26 -0.30 6.38 5.82
CA ILE A 26 0.16 7.76 5.97
C ILE A 26 -1.01 8.75 6.04
N PHE A 27 -2.09 8.50 5.31
CA PHE A 27 -3.20 9.45 5.20
C PHE A 27 -4.23 9.34 6.31
N ARG A 28 -4.38 8.16 6.93
CA ARG A 28 -5.35 7.90 8.01
C ARG A 28 -4.66 7.49 9.29
N THR A 29 -3.96 6.35 9.24
CA THR A 29 -3.39 5.72 10.44
C THR A 29 -2.33 6.59 11.12
N ALA A 30 -1.60 7.43 10.37
CA ALA A 30 -0.65 8.38 10.95
C ALA A 30 -1.36 9.43 11.83
N ALA A 31 -2.50 9.96 11.38
CA ALA A 31 -3.30 10.89 12.17
C ALA A 31 -3.92 10.17 13.39
N ASP A 32 -4.48 8.97 13.19
CA ASP A 32 -5.06 8.17 14.28
C ASP A 32 -4.01 7.82 15.36
N SER A 33 -2.81 7.41 14.93
CA SER A 33 -1.70 7.07 15.84
C SER A 33 -1.12 8.31 16.53
N ALA A 34 -1.09 9.47 15.86
CA ALA A 34 -0.71 10.73 16.50
C ALA A 34 -1.74 11.13 17.58
N ASN A 35 -3.03 11.02 17.28
CA ASN A 35 -4.12 11.30 18.24
C ASN A 35 -4.14 10.33 19.43
N ALA A 36 -3.79 9.06 19.19
CA ALA A 36 -3.67 8.05 20.25
C ALA A 36 -2.35 8.15 21.04
N SER A 37 -1.38 8.95 20.58
CA SER A 37 -0.09 9.08 21.23
C SER A 37 -0.17 10.03 22.42
N ILE A 38 0.40 9.58 23.56
CA ILE A 38 0.42 10.37 24.80
C ILE A 38 1.34 11.59 24.67
N THR A 39 2.48 11.43 23.99
CA THR A 39 3.44 12.50 23.74
C THR A 39 4.03 12.39 22.32
N PRO A 40 4.52 13.51 21.74
CA PRO A 40 5.21 13.48 20.44
C PRO A 40 6.42 12.53 20.42
N ALA A 41 7.13 12.39 21.55
CA ALA A 41 8.25 11.47 21.67
C ALA A 41 7.84 10.00 21.48
N VAL A 42 6.67 9.59 22.00
CA VAL A 42 6.13 8.24 21.79
C VAL A 42 5.76 8.03 20.33
N TYR A 43 5.11 9.01 19.70
CA TYR A 43 4.76 8.95 18.28
C TYR A 43 6.01 8.76 17.40
N PHE A 44 6.99 9.67 17.49
CA PHE A 44 8.20 9.59 16.68
C PHE A 44 9.08 8.38 17.05
N GLY A 45 9.13 8.00 18.33
CA GLY A 45 9.83 6.80 18.78
C GLY A 45 9.26 5.52 18.18
N ALA A 46 7.92 5.38 18.14
CA ALA A 46 7.25 4.25 17.51
C ALA A 46 7.52 4.20 15.99
N TRP A 47 7.53 5.35 15.32
CA TRP A 47 7.89 5.45 13.90
C TRP A 47 9.33 5.00 13.62
N ILE A 48 10.29 5.44 14.42
CA ILE A 48 11.70 5.04 14.28
C ILE A 48 11.84 3.53 14.52
N ALA A 49 11.25 3.01 15.59
CA ALA A 49 11.28 1.58 15.91
C ALA A 49 10.66 0.73 14.78
N GLY A 50 9.49 1.13 14.29
CA GLY A 50 8.82 0.49 13.14
C GLY A 50 9.67 0.54 11.87
N GLY A 51 10.33 1.67 11.61
CA GLY A 51 11.25 1.84 10.49
C GLY A 51 12.46 0.89 10.54
N ILE A 52 13.06 0.71 11.72
CA ILE A 52 14.17 -0.23 11.92
C ILE A 52 13.70 -1.67 11.67
N ILE A 53 12.55 -2.06 12.23
CA ILE A 53 11.99 -3.40 12.04
C ILE A 53 11.72 -3.66 10.54
N ALA A 54 11.12 -2.69 9.85
CA ALA A 54 10.84 -2.78 8.42
C ALA A 54 12.13 -2.88 7.59
N LEU A 55 13.16 -2.12 7.94
CA LEU A 55 14.47 -2.17 7.28
C LEU A 55 15.12 -3.53 7.42
N CYS A 56 15.14 -4.10 8.63
CA CYS A 56 15.65 -5.45 8.86
C CYS A 56 14.91 -6.48 7.99
N GLY A 57 13.57 -6.43 7.95
CA GLY A 57 12.78 -7.31 7.09
C GLY A 57 13.10 -7.14 5.60
N ALA A 58 13.24 -5.90 5.13
CA ALA A 58 13.60 -5.61 3.74
C ALA A 58 14.97 -6.18 3.35
N LEU A 59 15.97 -6.04 4.22
CA LEU A 59 17.31 -6.61 4.01
C LEU A 59 17.29 -8.13 3.98
N THR A 60 16.55 -8.77 4.90
CA THR A 60 16.38 -10.23 4.89
C THR A 60 15.73 -10.72 3.59
N TYR A 61 14.69 -10.04 3.10
CA TYR A 61 14.07 -10.39 1.82
C TYR A 61 14.99 -10.14 0.61
N ALA A 62 15.82 -9.09 0.65
CA ALA A 62 16.82 -8.83 -0.38
C ALA A 62 17.90 -9.92 -0.43
N GLU A 63 18.36 -10.41 0.73
CA GLU A 63 19.32 -11.52 0.82
C GLU A 63 18.72 -12.82 0.27
N ILE A 64 17.50 -13.17 0.68
CA ILE A 64 16.80 -14.37 0.18
C ILE A 64 16.59 -14.27 -1.33
N GLY A 65 16.10 -13.13 -1.83
CA GLY A 65 15.83 -12.92 -3.25
C GLY A 65 17.09 -12.95 -4.14
N SER A 66 18.22 -12.46 -3.63
CA SER A 66 19.50 -12.53 -4.34
C SER A 66 20.10 -13.94 -4.35
N ARG A 67 19.90 -14.72 -3.27
CA ARG A 67 20.38 -16.11 -3.16
C ARG A 67 19.53 -17.12 -3.92
N PHE A 68 18.22 -16.89 -4.04
CA PHE A 68 17.28 -17.77 -4.73
C PHE A 68 16.51 -17.03 -5.85
N PRO A 69 17.14 -16.74 -7.00
CA PRO A 69 16.50 -16.06 -8.14
C PRO A 69 15.60 -17.02 -8.94
N VAL A 70 14.61 -17.60 -8.26
CA VAL A 70 13.68 -18.59 -8.83
C VAL A 70 12.34 -17.95 -9.20
N THR A 71 11.75 -18.44 -10.28
CA THR A 71 10.37 -18.04 -10.64
C THR A 71 9.38 -18.78 -9.73
N GLY A 72 8.39 -18.07 -9.17
CA GLY A 72 7.37 -18.65 -8.29
C GLY A 72 7.22 -17.98 -6.92
N GLY A 73 8.02 -16.94 -6.63
CA GLY A 73 7.87 -16.12 -5.43
C GLY A 73 7.95 -16.94 -4.14
N TYR A 74 7.10 -16.59 -3.16
CA TYR A 74 7.06 -17.25 -1.85
C TYR A 74 6.88 -18.77 -1.96
N TYR A 75 6.01 -19.26 -2.84
CA TYR A 75 5.75 -20.71 -2.94
C TYR A 75 7.03 -21.50 -3.21
N LYS A 76 7.81 -21.11 -4.22
CA LYS A 76 8.99 -21.88 -4.62
C LYS A 76 10.08 -21.85 -3.53
N ILE A 77 10.23 -20.73 -2.84
CA ILE A 77 11.19 -20.59 -1.72
C ILE A 77 10.79 -21.51 -0.55
N PHE A 78 9.54 -21.45 -0.10
CA PHE A 78 9.08 -22.26 1.03
C PHE A 78 8.99 -23.76 0.68
N ALA A 79 8.68 -24.10 -0.57
CA ALA A 79 8.60 -25.49 -1.00
C ALA A 79 9.99 -26.14 -1.02
N GLU A 80 11.04 -25.38 -1.35
CA GLU A 80 12.43 -25.84 -1.37
C GLU A 80 13.03 -25.92 0.05
N CYS A 81 12.75 -24.93 0.91
CA CYS A 81 13.35 -24.86 2.24
C CYS A 81 12.64 -25.71 3.30
N TYR A 82 11.33 -25.96 3.17
CA TYR A 82 10.53 -26.64 4.19
C TYR A 82 9.80 -27.86 3.61
N HIS A 83 8.70 -27.63 2.90
CA HIS A 83 7.92 -28.68 2.24
C HIS A 83 6.85 -28.03 1.34
N PRO A 84 6.48 -28.65 0.19
CA PRO A 84 5.43 -28.11 -0.69
C PRO A 84 4.07 -27.88 -0.01
N SER A 85 3.70 -28.70 0.97
CA SER A 85 2.43 -28.51 1.71
C SER A 85 2.44 -27.26 2.59
N ILE A 86 3.58 -26.94 3.22
CA ILE A 86 3.75 -25.72 4.02
C ILE A 86 3.72 -24.50 3.10
N ALA A 87 4.40 -24.58 1.96
CA ALA A 87 4.38 -23.53 0.95
C ALA A 87 2.96 -23.25 0.44
N PHE A 88 2.16 -24.29 0.21
CA PHE A 88 0.75 -24.15 -0.17
C PHE A 88 -0.05 -23.43 0.92
N ALA A 89 0.05 -23.88 2.18
CA ALA A 89 -0.67 -23.28 3.30
C ALA A 89 -0.31 -21.78 3.47
N ILE A 90 0.97 -21.44 3.40
CA ILE A 90 1.44 -20.04 3.47
C ILE A 90 0.86 -19.21 2.32
N ASN A 91 0.82 -19.75 1.09
CA ASN A 91 0.24 -19.01 -0.04
C ASN A 91 -1.28 -18.81 0.13
N CYS A 92 -2.01 -19.78 0.69
CA CYS A 92 -3.43 -19.61 1.02
C CYS A 92 -3.62 -18.49 2.05
N ILE A 93 -2.80 -18.44 3.10
CA ILE A 93 -2.85 -17.38 4.12
C ILE A 93 -2.57 -16.02 3.46
N ILE A 94 -1.51 -15.91 2.65
CA ILE A 94 -1.17 -14.67 1.94
C ILE A 94 -2.31 -14.21 1.03
N LEU A 95 -2.94 -15.13 0.30
CA LEU A 95 -4.07 -14.82 -0.58
C LEU A 95 -5.24 -14.22 0.21
N ILE A 96 -5.64 -14.85 1.32
CA ILE A 96 -6.73 -14.38 2.17
C ILE A 96 -6.38 -13.03 2.82
N SER A 97 -5.16 -12.90 3.35
CA SER A 97 -4.68 -11.65 3.95
C SER A 97 -4.69 -10.50 2.95
N ASN A 98 -4.21 -10.72 1.73
CA ASN A 98 -4.23 -9.70 0.68
C ASN A 98 -5.65 -9.31 0.27
N ALA A 99 -6.58 -10.28 0.19
CA ALA A 99 -7.98 -9.99 -0.09
C ALA A 99 -8.64 -9.16 1.02
N ALA A 100 -8.37 -9.49 2.29
CA ALA A 100 -8.85 -8.72 3.43
C ALA A 100 -8.25 -7.30 3.46
N SER A 101 -6.95 -7.16 3.23
CA SER A 101 -6.29 -5.86 3.13
C SER A 101 -6.86 -5.01 1.98
N LEU A 102 -7.09 -5.60 0.81
CA LEU A 102 -7.70 -4.90 -0.33
C LEU A 102 -9.11 -4.41 0.01
N SER A 103 -9.92 -5.24 0.68
CA SER A 103 -11.27 -4.85 1.13
C SER A 103 -11.22 -3.68 2.10
N GLY A 104 -10.33 -3.73 3.11
CA GLY A 104 -10.12 -2.62 4.05
C GLY A 104 -9.70 -1.32 3.35
N VAL A 105 -8.83 -1.42 2.33
CA VAL A 105 -8.44 -0.28 1.51
C VAL A 105 -9.61 0.32 0.73
N ALA A 106 -10.42 -0.52 0.11
CA ALA A 106 -11.59 -0.06 -0.65
C ALA A 106 -12.64 0.60 0.26
N LEU A 107 -12.88 0.06 1.45
CA LEU A 107 -13.83 0.63 2.42
C LEU A 107 -13.39 2.00 2.91
N ILE A 108 -12.13 2.15 3.33
CA ILE A 108 -11.62 3.47 3.73
C ILE A 108 -11.63 4.44 2.54
N GLY A 109 -11.30 3.98 1.34
CA GLY A 109 -11.43 4.77 0.11
C GLY A 109 -12.86 5.24 -0.13
N SER A 110 -13.85 4.39 0.13
CA SER A 110 -15.26 4.74 0.00
C SER A 110 -15.70 5.82 1.00
N GLU A 111 -15.13 5.85 2.20
CA GLU A 111 -15.40 6.90 3.18
C GLU A 111 -14.91 8.26 2.66
N TYR A 112 -13.69 8.34 2.13
CA TYR A 112 -13.18 9.57 1.52
C TYR A 112 -14.01 10.04 0.32
N ILE A 113 -14.39 9.12 -0.57
CA ILE A 113 -15.25 9.45 -1.71
C ILE A 113 -16.63 9.92 -1.22
N SER A 114 -17.19 9.28 -0.20
CA SER A 114 -18.51 9.61 0.31
C SER A 114 -18.59 11.02 0.91
N GLN A 115 -17.53 11.48 1.58
CA GLN A 115 -17.45 12.85 2.12
C GLN A 115 -17.46 13.94 1.05
N ILE A 116 -17.07 13.59 -0.19
CA ILE A 116 -17.04 14.53 -1.32
C ILE A 116 -18.37 14.51 -2.09
N LEU A 117 -18.99 13.33 -2.21
CA LEU A 117 -20.19 13.14 -3.03
C LEU A 117 -21.50 13.42 -2.28
N PHE A 118 -21.51 13.28 -0.94
CA PHE A 118 -22.71 13.41 -0.13
C PHE A 118 -22.48 14.38 1.02
N ASP A 119 -23.38 15.35 1.18
CA ASP A 119 -23.36 16.28 2.31
C ASP A 119 -23.70 15.60 3.64
N VAL A 120 -24.44 14.49 3.59
CA VAL A 120 -24.83 13.70 4.76
C VAL A 120 -24.15 12.33 4.68
N PRO A 121 -23.56 11.82 5.79
CA PRO A 121 -22.93 10.51 5.81
C PRO A 121 -23.88 9.41 5.31
N PRO A 122 -23.56 8.75 4.19
CA PRO A 122 -24.44 7.72 3.63
C PRO A 122 -24.35 6.44 4.46
N SER A 123 -25.34 5.56 4.29
CA SER A 123 -25.39 4.28 5.00
C SER A 123 -24.21 3.36 4.63
N ASP A 124 -23.89 2.41 5.51
CA ASP A 124 -22.79 1.46 5.30
C ASP A 124 -22.96 0.63 4.02
N MET A 125 -24.21 0.39 3.61
CA MET A 125 -24.52 -0.29 2.35
C MET A 125 -24.06 0.53 1.13
N VAL A 126 -24.22 1.85 1.15
CA VAL A 126 -23.78 2.74 0.06
C VAL A 126 -22.26 2.78 0.00
N LYS A 127 -21.57 2.88 1.16
CA LYS A 127 -20.11 2.81 1.23
C LYS A 127 -19.57 1.49 0.69
N ALA A 128 -20.20 0.36 1.07
CA ALA A 128 -19.85 -0.95 0.55
C ALA A 128 -20.04 -1.05 -0.98
N LEU A 129 -21.11 -0.46 -1.53
CA LEU A 129 -21.33 -0.38 -2.98
C LEU A 129 -20.22 0.40 -3.69
N ILE A 130 -19.84 1.57 -3.18
CA ILE A 130 -18.74 2.38 -3.73
C ILE A 130 -17.42 1.59 -3.70
N ALA A 131 -17.12 0.93 -2.58
CA ALA A 131 -15.94 0.08 -2.43
C ALA A 131 -15.94 -1.08 -3.45
N MET A 132 -17.06 -1.78 -3.62
CA MET A 132 -17.21 -2.86 -4.60
C MET A 132 -16.99 -2.36 -6.04
N VAL A 133 -17.60 -1.23 -6.40
CA VAL A 133 -17.41 -0.61 -7.73
C VAL A 133 -15.93 -0.29 -7.98
N ALA A 134 -15.25 0.30 -6.98
CA ALA A 134 -13.82 0.57 -7.08
C ALA A 134 -12.99 -0.71 -7.28
N ILE A 135 -13.26 -1.77 -6.52
CA ILE A 135 -12.58 -3.07 -6.67
C ILE A 135 -12.79 -3.64 -8.07
N VAL A 136 -14.04 -3.66 -8.58
CA VAL A 136 -14.35 -4.19 -9.92
C VAL A 136 -13.66 -3.38 -11.01
N LEU A 137 -13.61 -2.05 -10.87
CA LEU A 137 -12.91 -1.17 -11.81
C LEU A 137 -11.41 -1.50 -11.84
N PHE A 138 -10.74 -1.56 -10.68
CA PHE A 138 -9.31 -1.89 -10.62
C PHE A 138 -9.01 -3.33 -11.03
N TYR A 139 -9.92 -4.26 -10.78
CA TYR A 139 -9.85 -5.62 -11.30
C TYR A 139 -9.90 -5.62 -12.84
N GLY A 140 -10.77 -4.83 -13.45
CA GLY A 140 -10.80 -4.64 -14.90
C GLY A 140 -9.47 -4.11 -15.47
N VAL A 141 -8.85 -3.13 -14.80
CA VAL A 141 -7.51 -2.63 -15.15
C VAL A 141 -6.45 -3.74 -15.04
N ASN A 142 -6.56 -4.61 -14.05
CA ASN A 142 -5.66 -5.74 -13.87
C ASN A 142 -5.79 -6.76 -15.02
N LEU A 143 -7.02 -7.06 -15.45
CA LEU A 143 -7.31 -7.96 -16.57
C LEU A 143 -6.81 -7.41 -17.92
N ALA A 144 -6.82 -6.09 -18.12
CA ALA A 144 -6.29 -5.45 -19.33
C ALA A 144 -4.75 -5.58 -19.49
N GLY A 145 -4.06 -6.09 -18.47
CA GLY A 145 -2.69 -6.58 -18.55
C GLY A 145 -1.67 -5.79 -17.74
N LEU A 146 -0.55 -6.46 -17.46
CA LEU A 146 0.51 -6.00 -16.55
C LEU A 146 1.08 -4.61 -16.89
N ARG A 147 1.18 -4.26 -18.18
CA ARG A 147 1.69 -2.95 -18.61
C ARG A 147 0.74 -1.81 -18.25
N LEU A 148 -0.56 -2.01 -18.40
CA LEU A 148 -1.54 -0.99 -18.04
C LEU A 148 -1.61 -0.84 -16.52
N SER A 149 -1.65 -1.96 -15.79
CA SER A 149 -1.62 -1.96 -14.33
C SER A 149 -0.40 -1.21 -13.77
N SER A 150 0.79 -1.46 -14.34
CA SER A 150 2.02 -0.76 -13.92
C SER A 150 1.97 0.74 -14.25
N LYS A 151 1.45 1.14 -15.42
CA LYS A 151 1.28 2.57 -15.75
C LYS A 151 0.31 3.26 -14.80
N THR A 152 -0.85 2.67 -14.54
CA THR A 152 -1.85 3.21 -13.60
C THR A 152 -1.26 3.35 -12.21
N GLN A 153 -0.54 2.32 -11.73
CA GLN A 153 0.16 2.35 -10.45
C GLN A 153 1.19 3.50 -10.40
N ASN A 154 2.02 3.65 -11.43
CA ASN A 154 3.04 4.69 -11.47
C ASN A 154 2.44 6.10 -11.45
N VAL A 155 1.33 6.33 -12.17
CA VAL A 155 0.62 7.63 -12.17
C VAL A 155 0.01 7.92 -10.80
N LEU A 156 -0.72 6.96 -10.21
CA LEU A 156 -1.29 7.11 -8.87
C LEU A 156 -0.21 7.37 -7.82
N MET A 157 0.95 6.73 -7.96
CA MET A 157 2.08 6.94 -7.07
C MET A 157 2.68 8.32 -7.17
N LEU A 158 2.83 8.83 -8.39
CA LEU A 158 3.30 10.19 -8.59
C LEU A 158 2.36 11.20 -7.93
N ILE A 159 1.05 11.04 -8.12
CA ILE A 159 0.03 11.87 -7.45
C ILE A 159 0.17 11.81 -5.93
N LYS A 160 0.27 10.60 -5.34
CA LYS A 160 0.45 10.43 -3.90
C LYS A 160 1.67 11.14 -3.36
N ILE A 161 2.82 10.98 -4.04
CA ILE A 161 4.07 11.63 -3.63
C ILE A 161 3.92 13.15 -3.71
N THR A 162 3.34 13.67 -4.79
CA THR A 162 3.08 15.11 -4.94
C THR A 162 2.18 15.64 -3.82
N MET A 163 1.11 14.93 -3.46
CA MET A 163 0.24 15.32 -2.35
C MET A 163 1.00 15.40 -1.02
N ILE A 164 1.86 14.43 -0.72
CA ILE A 164 2.69 14.44 0.49
C ILE A 164 3.63 15.66 0.49
N VAL A 165 4.30 15.93 -0.64
CA VAL A 165 5.20 17.08 -0.77
C VAL A 165 4.45 18.40 -0.55
N VAL A 166 3.26 18.55 -1.14
CA VAL A 166 2.41 19.73 -0.95
C VAL A 166 2.01 19.89 0.52
N LEU A 167 1.62 18.80 1.20
CA LEU A 167 1.26 18.82 2.61
C LEU A 167 2.45 19.25 3.50
N ILE A 168 3.66 18.76 3.20
CA ILE A 168 4.87 19.17 3.91
C ILE A 168 5.18 20.65 3.66
N LEU A 169 5.08 21.11 2.41
CA LEU A 169 5.33 22.50 2.05
C LEU A 169 4.34 23.46 2.72
N ALA A 170 3.07 23.06 2.88
CA ALA A 170 2.05 23.86 3.56
C ALA A 170 2.44 24.24 5.00
N LEU A 171 3.21 23.41 5.70
CA LEU A 171 3.70 23.70 7.04
C LEU A 171 4.67 24.90 7.09
N PHE A 172 5.35 25.20 5.98
CA PHE A 172 6.31 26.31 5.89
C PHE A 172 5.65 27.64 5.49
N PHE A 173 4.36 27.64 5.14
CA PHE A 173 3.56 28.83 4.83
C PHE A 173 2.35 29.00 5.79
N PRO A 174 2.58 29.14 7.11
CA PRO A 174 1.50 29.18 8.11
C PRO A 174 0.63 30.45 8.07
N GLN A 175 1.02 31.45 7.27
CA GLN A 175 0.47 32.81 7.30
C GLN A 175 -0.99 32.93 6.82
N HIS A 176 -1.62 31.86 6.33
CA HIS A 176 -3.00 31.87 5.80
C HIS A 176 -4.04 31.19 6.71
N TYR A 177 -3.66 30.72 7.91
CA TYR A 177 -4.53 29.97 8.84
C TYR A 177 -4.77 30.68 10.20
N GLN A 178 -4.69 32.01 10.25
CA GLN A 178 -5.20 32.73 11.42
C GLN A 178 -6.71 32.89 11.28
N GLU A 179 -7.49 32.14 12.08
CA GLU A 179 -8.90 32.49 12.30
C GLU A 179 -8.98 33.88 12.95
N PRO A 180 -9.95 34.74 12.56
CA PRO A 180 -10.21 35.98 13.28
C PRO A 180 -10.73 35.60 14.67
N THR A 181 -9.99 36.03 15.69
CA THR A 181 -10.31 35.91 17.13
C THR A 181 -11.72 36.39 17.48
#